data_AF-A0A6V7H687-F1
#
_entry.id   AF-A0A6V7H687-F1
#
_cell.length_a   1.000
_cell.length_b   1.000
_cell.length_c   1.000
_cell.angle_alpha   90.00
_cell.angle_beta   90.00
_cell.angle_gamma   90.00
#
_symmetry.space_group_name_H-M   'P 1'
#
loop_
_entity.id
_entity.type
_entity.pdbx_description
1 polymer ?
#
loop_
_entity_poly.entity_id
_entity_poly.type
_entity_poly.pdbx_seq_one_letter_code
_entity_poly.pdbx_strand_id
1 'polypeptide(L)'
;MIEIQDGILNKGTKSNQLKEDEDQIKQLVEKLQQTQIKLYESKNTCASLKQEINKLHKLLYSEIGENVNLSNLLNQSGWRGRAEQIYLLQQKITELQSRLSEYEGTQTTSIASAERKNLENLRNVEKERRRQIEDSAKQLRQTEVVIEGYKRKLEASKARIKVLEHELNVAKGNIASLNEKRSHDDHLIETLNNRLKITEIKHEERETDMKNRAEKTERECTNLKNDLQAAQLQIHRLRRRLEEREIEIDKLRNGTIPNIWEIKSRKIAQPEEFLNNLSHDSLPHSVRSTCEPNEYVILALAAEAERERLLKLITILNRRLDKERNDTDILSNTLRNERNKSAKLELKIRKLETERIGIVKIDTGYRTKLPKLSKANDKQMDIEQMRLKMELLEEECLVLKTRLDTVQQEKATDLATYKQMLEEVRQIFHEAC
;
A
#
# COMPACT_ATOMS: atom_id res chain seq x y z
N MET A 1 7.34 146.08 140.37
CA MET A 1 8.40 146.53 141.29
C MET A 1 9.62 145.63 141.07
N ILE A 2 10.83 146.12 140.75
CA ILE A 2 11.19 147.47 140.27
C ILE A 2 12.53 147.44 139.49
N GLU A 3 12.78 148.32 138.51
CA GLU A 3 12.31 148.22 137.11
C GLU A 3 13.30 148.99 136.17
N ILE A 4 13.40 148.62 134.87
CA ILE A 4 13.73 149.50 133.69
C ILE A 4 15.21 149.96 133.33
N GLN A 5 15.62 149.70 132.06
CA GLN A 5 16.51 150.42 131.06
C GLN A 5 18.09 150.33 130.87
N ASP A 6 18.46 150.15 129.57
CA ASP A 6 19.50 150.75 128.63
C ASP A 6 21.06 150.60 128.62
N GLY A 7 21.64 150.30 127.41
CA GLY A 7 22.72 151.13 126.77
C GLY A 7 23.98 150.55 126.03
N ILE A 8 24.04 150.65 124.68
CA ILE A 8 25.24 150.95 123.79
C ILE A 8 26.20 149.80 123.27
N LEU A 9 27.08 150.08 122.27
CA LEU A 9 27.64 149.20 121.19
C LEU A 9 29.11 149.64 120.77
N ASN A 10 29.96 149.18 119.80
CA ASN A 10 29.91 148.36 118.54
C ASN A 10 31.35 148.00 117.94
N LYS A 11 31.44 147.17 116.86
CA LYS A 11 32.50 146.92 115.81
C LYS A 11 33.72 146.00 116.04
N GLY A 12 33.99 145.07 115.08
CA GLY A 12 35.26 144.31 114.99
C GLY A 12 35.53 143.29 113.83
N THR A 13 34.59 143.02 112.90
CA THR A 13 34.63 141.79 112.06
C THR A 13 34.73 142.07 110.55
N LYS A 14 35.79 141.61 109.85
CA LYS A 14 35.82 141.61 108.35
C LYS A 14 36.88 140.77 107.59
N SER A 15 37.90 140.18 108.23
CA SER A 15 39.05 139.61 107.49
C SER A 15 38.95 138.13 107.07
N ASN A 16 37.99 137.35 107.60
CA ASN A 16 37.92 135.89 107.33
C ASN A 16 37.07 135.53 106.11
N GLN A 17 35.97 136.27 105.84
CA GLN A 17 34.97 135.92 104.83
C GLN A 17 35.55 135.58 103.45
N LEU A 18 36.52 136.38 102.95
CA LEU A 18 37.03 136.24 101.58
C LEU A 18 37.76 134.91 101.31
N LYS A 19 38.24 134.20 102.34
CA LYS A 19 38.78 132.83 102.17
C LYS A 19 37.68 131.76 102.23
N GLU A 20 36.68 131.98 103.09
CA GLU A 20 35.52 131.09 103.20
C GLU A 20 34.74 131.03 101.88
N ASP A 21 34.61 132.16 101.17
CA ASP A 21 33.97 132.23 99.86
C ASP A 21 34.75 131.48 98.76
N GLU A 22 36.08 131.61 98.73
CA GLU A 22 36.91 130.97 97.68
C GLU A 22 36.95 129.43 97.83
N ASP A 23 37.02 128.93 99.06
CA ASP A 23 36.96 127.48 99.31
C ASP A 23 35.54 126.92 99.17
N GLN A 24 34.49 127.72 99.42
CA GLN A 24 33.11 127.35 99.04
C GLN A 24 32.96 127.22 97.52
N ILE A 25 33.54 128.13 96.73
CA ILE A 25 33.52 128.04 95.26
C ILE A 25 34.23 126.76 94.79
N LYS A 26 35.39 126.41 95.36
CA LYS A 26 36.08 125.13 95.06
C LYS A 26 35.18 123.92 95.38
N GLN A 27 34.57 123.87 96.57
CA GLN A 27 33.65 122.77 96.93
C GLN A 27 32.42 122.69 96.02
N LEU A 28 31.90 123.82 95.54
CA LEU A 28 30.77 123.84 94.60
C LEU A 28 31.18 123.36 93.20
N VAL A 29 32.37 123.75 92.71
CA VAL A 29 32.93 123.25 91.44
C VAL A 29 33.23 121.74 91.52
N GLU A 30 33.78 121.26 92.63
CA GLU A 30 34.05 119.83 92.84
C GLU A 30 32.73 119.03 92.93
N LYS A 31 31.71 119.53 93.63
CA LYS A 31 30.35 118.95 93.64
C LYS A 31 29.72 118.97 92.24
N LEU A 32 29.92 120.02 91.44
CA LEU A 32 29.45 120.09 90.06
C LEU A 32 30.12 119.00 89.20
N GLN A 33 31.45 118.86 89.28
CA GLN A 33 32.18 117.82 88.55
C GLN A 33 31.74 116.41 88.99
N GLN A 34 31.62 116.16 90.30
CA GLN A 34 31.22 114.86 90.83
C GLN A 34 29.77 114.48 90.49
N THR A 35 28.85 115.45 90.43
CA THR A 35 27.47 115.21 89.97
C THR A 35 27.40 115.04 88.45
N GLN A 36 28.23 115.75 87.68
CA GLN A 36 28.31 115.63 86.24
C GLN A 36 28.92 114.28 85.80
N ILE A 37 29.92 113.75 86.53
CA ILE A 37 30.42 112.37 86.37
C ILE A 37 29.29 111.36 86.57
N LYS A 38 28.57 111.43 87.70
CA LYS A 38 27.42 110.55 87.99
C LYS A 38 26.31 110.66 86.94
N LEU A 39 26.10 111.83 86.34
CA LEU A 39 25.15 112.02 85.24
C LEU A 39 25.61 111.30 83.95
N TYR A 40 26.91 111.30 83.63
CA TYR A 40 27.44 110.53 82.50
C TYR A 40 27.40 109.02 82.77
N GLU A 41 27.72 108.57 83.98
CA GLU A 41 27.58 107.15 84.39
C GLU A 41 26.12 106.67 84.28
N SER A 42 25.16 107.48 84.73
CA SER A 42 23.72 107.21 84.61
C SER A 42 23.25 107.18 83.14
N LYS A 43 23.76 108.08 82.29
CA LYS A 43 23.46 108.06 80.85
C LYS A 43 24.06 106.83 80.14
N ASN A 44 25.29 106.44 80.50
CA ASN A 44 25.97 105.29 79.91
C ASN A 44 25.31 103.96 80.32
N THR A 45 24.92 103.81 81.59
CA THR A 45 24.14 102.63 82.05
C THR A 45 22.76 102.58 81.39
N CYS A 46 22.05 103.71 81.26
CA CYS A 46 20.79 103.77 80.50
C CYS A 46 20.96 103.39 79.02
N ALA A 47 22.06 103.80 78.38
CA ALA A 47 22.38 103.40 77.02
C ALA A 47 22.69 101.89 76.90
N SER A 48 23.44 101.32 77.84
CA SER A 48 23.74 99.89 77.90
C SER A 48 22.45 99.05 78.05
N LEU A 49 21.59 99.40 79.02
CA LEU A 49 20.31 98.71 79.25
C LEU A 49 19.40 98.76 78.01
N LYS A 50 19.38 99.89 77.26
CA LYS A 50 18.66 99.97 75.98
C LYS A 50 19.25 99.05 74.91
N GLN A 51 20.56 98.87 74.85
CA GLN A 51 21.18 97.90 73.94
C GLN A 51 20.87 96.46 74.36
N GLU A 52 20.84 96.15 75.65
CA GLU A 52 20.49 94.82 76.16
C GLU A 52 19.03 94.47 75.90
N ILE A 53 18.08 95.39 76.17
CA ILE A 53 16.67 95.23 75.81
C ILE A 53 16.51 94.96 74.30
N ASN A 54 17.26 95.67 73.45
CA ASN A 54 17.24 95.44 71.99
C ASN A 54 17.88 94.10 71.57
N LYS A 55 18.85 93.56 72.32
CA LYS A 55 19.38 92.20 72.11
C LYS A 55 18.35 91.14 72.54
N LEU A 56 17.74 91.31 73.72
CA LEU A 56 16.73 90.40 74.26
C LEU A 56 15.48 90.32 73.37
N HIS A 57 14.98 91.46 72.87
CA HIS A 57 13.90 91.46 71.88
C HIS A 57 14.27 90.67 70.61
N LYS A 58 15.50 90.80 70.08
CA LYS A 58 15.94 90.04 68.90
C LYS A 58 16.02 88.53 69.15
N LEU A 59 16.50 88.11 70.33
CA LEU A 59 16.50 86.70 70.72
C LEU A 59 15.06 86.16 70.82
N LEU A 60 14.16 86.91 71.47
CA LEU A 60 12.75 86.55 71.60
C LEU A 60 12.05 86.42 70.23
N TYR A 61 12.32 87.33 69.28
CA TYR A 61 11.83 87.21 67.90
C TYR A 61 12.38 85.98 67.17
N SER A 62 13.58 85.50 67.49
CA SER A 62 14.15 84.28 66.86
C SER A 62 13.49 82.98 67.37
N GLU A 63 13.03 82.96 68.63
CA GLU A 63 12.31 81.83 69.22
C GLU A 63 10.82 81.81 68.84
N ILE A 64 10.17 82.98 68.88
CA ILE A 64 8.74 83.14 68.58
C ILE A 64 8.47 83.15 67.05
N GLY A 65 9.40 83.71 66.27
CA GLY A 65 9.25 83.92 64.83
C GLY A 65 8.93 85.39 64.47
N GLU A 66 9.47 85.83 63.32
CA GLU A 66 9.54 87.26 62.93
C GLU A 66 8.17 87.94 62.67
N ASN A 67 7.09 87.16 62.55
CA ASN A 67 5.75 87.66 62.19
C ASN A 67 4.85 87.98 63.40
N VAL A 68 5.35 87.89 64.65
CA VAL A 68 4.51 87.96 65.85
C VAL A 68 4.72 89.28 66.60
N ASN A 69 3.81 90.22 66.40
CA ASN A 69 3.87 91.52 67.07
C ASN A 69 3.55 91.38 68.57
N LEU A 70 4.47 91.80 69.46
CA LEU A 70 4.37 91.59 70.92
C LEU A 70 3.07 92.16 71.53
N SER A 71 2.56 93.26 70.96
CA SER A 71 1.27 93.87 71.35
C SER A 71 0.06 92.96 71.15
N ASN A 72 0.14 91.97 70.26
CA ASN A 72 -0.95 91.03 69.97
C ASN A 72 -0.92 89.80 70.89
N LEU A 73 0.28 89.39 71.33
CA LEU A 73 0.44 88.26 72.28
C LEU A 73 -0.23 88.54 73.63
N LEU A 74 -0.17 89.79 74.10
CA LEU A 74 -0.83 90.22 75.34
C LEU A 74 -2.36 90.03 75.32
N ASN A 75 -2.95 89.99 74.11
CA ASN A 75 -4.39 89.87 73.89
C ASN A 75 -4.84 88.45 73.46
N GLN A 76 -3.94 87.46 73.40
CA GLN A 76 -4.24 86.10 72.94
C GLN A 76 -3.82 85.02 73.95
N SER A 77 -4.70 84.75 74.92
CA SER A 77 -4.57 83.64 75.87
C SER A 77 -4.74 82.28 75.19
N GLY A 78 -3.63 81.70 74.74
CA GLY A 78 -3.57 80.38 74.08
C GLY A 78 -2.34 80.14 73.21
N TRP A 79 -1.43 81.12 73.08
CA TRP A 79 -0.24 80.99 72.23
C TRP A 79 0.72 79.91 72.75
N ARG A 80 0.97 78.88 71.93
CA ARG A 80 1.79 77.70 72.27
C ARG A 80 3.15 77.82 71.57
N GLY A 81 4.24 77.73 72.33
CA GLY A 81 5.59 78.05 71.82
C GLY A 81 6.06 77.10 70.70
N ARG A 82 6.84 77.64 69.76
CA ARG A 82 7.36 76.91 68.58
C ARG A 82 8.06 75.60 68.95
N ALA A 83 8.85 75.59 70.03
CA ALA A 83 9.51 74.38 70.53
C ALA A 83 8.51 73.27 70.94
N GLU A 84 7.40 73.63 71.58
CA GLU A 84 6.38 72.68 72.01
C GLU A 84 5.53 72.17 70.83
N GLN A 85 5.31 73.02 69.82
CA GLN A 85 4.69 72.60 68.55
C GLN A 85 5.60 71.62 67.78
N ILE A 86 6.91 71.87 67.72
CA ILE A 86 7.90 70.95 67.13
C ILE A 86 7.92 69.62 67.88
N TYR A 87 7.93 69.63 69.21
CA TYR A 87 7.89 68.42 70.03
C TYR A 87 6.65 67.56 69.76
N LEU A 88 5.45 68.18 69.71
CA LEU A 88 4.22 67.46 69.37
C LEU A 88 4.25 66.85 67.96
N LEU A 89 4.81 67.56 66.98
CA LEU A 89 4.95 67.06 65.61
C LEU A 89 5.96 65.90 65.54
N GLN A 90 7.09 65.99 66.25
CA GLN A 90 8.06 64.89 66.35
C GLN A 90 7.44 63.65 67.00
N GLN A 91 6.73 63.82 68.12
CA GLN A 91 5.98 62.73 68.77
C GLN A 91 4.97 62.09 67.81
N LYS A 92 4.22 62.90 67.06
CA LYS A 92 3.25 62.41 66.05
C LYS A 92 3.92 61.64 64.91
N ILE A 93 5.09 62.08 64.45
CA ILE A 93 5.87 61.37 63.43
C ILE A 93 6.34 60.01 63.96
N THR A 94 6.87 59.94 65.19
CA THR A 94 7.30 58.65 65.78
C THR A 94 6.13 57.68 66.00
N GLU A 95 4.95 58.17 66.40
CA GLU A 95 3.74 57.36 66.51
C GLU A 95 3.31 56.76 65.16
N LEU A 96 3.32 57.58 64.10
CA LEU A 96 2.97 57.14 62.75
C LEU A 96 4.00 56.16 62.16
N GLN A 97 5.29 56.35 62.46
CA GLN A 97 6.36 55.43 62.05
C GLN A 97 6.23 54.07 62.74
N SER A 98 5.90 54.00 64.03
CA SER A 98 5.64 52.71 64.72
C SER A 98 4.46 51.97 64.08
N ARG A 99 3.34 52.67 63.88
CA ARG A 99 2.12 52.11 63.26
C ARG A 99 2.38 51.60 61.83
N LEU A 100 3.21 52.30 61.04
CA LEU A 100 3.65 51.82 59.73
C LEU A 100 4.51 50.56 59.84
N SER A 101 5.50 50.54 60.73
CA SER A 101 6.38 49.38 60.94
C SER A 101 5.61 48.12 61.39
N GLU A 102 4.60 48.28 62.25
CA GLU A 102 3.73 47.19 62.70
C GLU A 102 2.82 46.67 61.57
N TYR A 103 2.27 47.58 60.76
CA TYR A 103 1.45 47.24 59.59
C TYR A 103 2.27 46.54 58.51
N GLU A 104 3.44 47.07 58.14
CA GLU A 104 4.36 46.44 57.19
C GLU A 104 4.85 45.08 57.71
N GLY A 105 5.27 44.97 58.98
CA GLY A 105 5.75 43.71 59.55
C GLY A 105 4.70 42.60 59.57
N THR A 106 3.45 42.91 59.95
CA THR A 106 2.36 41.93 59.95
C THR A 106 1.86 41.60 58.54
N GLN A 107 1.74 42.58 57.67
CA GLN A 107 1.28 42.39 56.29
C GLN A 107 2.32 41.64 55.45
N THR A 108 3.59 41.99 55.50
CA THR A 108 4.67 41.28 54.78
C THR A 108 4.81 39.83 55.25
N THR A 109 4.72 39.56 56.55
CA THR A 109 4.82 38.18 57.09
C THR A 109 3.63 37.32 56.62
N SER A 110 2.43 37.88 56.58
CA SER A 110 1.22 37.19 56.09
C SER A 110 1.29 36.95 54.58
N ILE A 111 1.64 37.96 53.80
CA ILE A 111 1.81 37.88 52.34
C ILE A 111 2.90 36.85 51.98
N ALA A 112 4.09 36.94 52.56
CA ALA A 112 5.18 35.99 52.29
C ALA A 112 4.82 34.54 52.68
N SER A 113 3.95 34.34 53.67
CA SER A 113 3.41 33.02 54.02
C SER A 113 2.42 32.49 52.95
N ALA A 114 1.53 33.36 52.45
CA ALA A 114 0.59 33.04 51.38
C ALA A 114 1.31 32.80 50.03
N GLU A 115 2.26 33.65 49.66
CA GLU A 115 3.10 33.51 48.46
C GLU A 115 3.91 32.22 48.48
N ARG A 116 4.53 31.86 49.62
CA ARG A 116 5.29 30.61 49.76
C ARG A 116 4.41 29.36 49.59
N LYS A 117 3.16 29.41 50.05
CA LYS A 117 2.15 28.35 49.78
C LYS A 117 1.73 28.34 48.31
N ASN A 118 1.46 29.51 47.72
CA ASN A 118 1.07 29.64 46.32
C ASN A 118 2.18 29.15 45.36
N LEU A 119 3.45 29.38 45.70
CA LEU A 119 4.61 28.89 44.94
C LEU A 119 4.72 27.36 44.97
N GLU A 120 4.58 26.69 46.11
CA GLU A 120 4.62 25.22 46.12
C GLU A 120 3.33 24.61 45.52
N ASN A 121 2.18 25.26 45.65
CA ASN A 121 0.94 24.89 44.93
C ASN A 121 1.15 24.96 43.41
N LEU A 122 1.67 26.08 42.89
CA LEU A 122 2.01 26.26 41.48
C LEU A 122 3.02 25.20 41.03
N ARG A 123 4.05 24.95 41.84
CA ARG A 123 5.08 23.93 41.59
C ARG A 123 4.51 22.50 41.61
N ASN A 124 3.46 22.22 42.38
CA ASN A 124 2.76 20.93 42.38
C ASN A 124 1.84 20.75 41.16
N VAL A 125 1.09 21.79 40.78
CA VAL A 125 0.31 21.80 39.52
C VAL A 125 1.24 21.64 38.30
N GLU A 126 2.41 22.27 38.33
CA GLU A 126 3.44 22.17 37.29
C GLU A 126 4.05 20.75 37.23
N LYS A 127 4.36 20.11 38.37
CA LYS A 127 4.78 18.68 38.41
C LYS A 127 3.71 17.77 37.81
N GLU A 128 2.46 17.93 38.23
CA GLU A 128 1.35 17.07 37.80
C GLU A 128 1.01 17.28 36.32
N ARG A 129 1.03 18.52 35.82
CA ARG A 129 0.93 18.82 34.38
C ARG A 129 2.04 18.13 33.58
N ARG A 130 3.29 18.16 34.05
CA ARG A 130 4.40 17.45 33.39
C ARG A 130 4.18 15.94 33.39
N ARG A 131 3.72 15.37 34.51
CA ARG A 131 3.39 13.94 34.61
C ARG A 131 2.31 13.54 33.61
N GLN A 132 1.22 14.31 33.52
CA GLN A 132 0.13 14.06 32.56
C GLN A 132 0.62 14.15 31.10
N ILE A 133 1.51 15.09 30.79
CA ILE A 133 2.17 15.19 29.47
C ILE A 133 3.08 13.97 29.22
N GLU A 134 3.83 13.50 30.22
CA GLU A 134 4.72 12.35 30.09
C GLU A 134 3.93 11.03 29.92
N ASP A 135 2.87 10.84 30.72
CA ASP A 135 2.05 9.62 30.69
C ASP A 135 1.17 9.55 29.44
N SER A 136 0.63 10.67 28.95
CA SER A 136 -0.01 10.72 27.62
C SER A 136 1.00 10.52 26.47
N ALA A 137 2.24 11.02 26.59
CA ALA A 137 3.30 10.76 25.61
C ALA A 137 3.82 9.30 25.64
N LYS A 138 3.68 8.58 26.76
CA LYS A 138 3.90 7.12 26.84
C LYS A 138 2.77 6.37 26.14
N GLN A 139 1.51 6.71 26.42
CA GLN A 139 0.32 6.09 25.79
C GLN A 139 0.32 6.31 24.27
N LEU A 140 0.71 7.50 23.80
CA LEU A 140 0.83 7.79 22.36
C LEU A 140 1.89 6.89 21.71
N ARG A 141 3.12 6.81 22.27
CA ARG A 141 4.16 5.90 21.76
C ARG A 141 3.75 4.42 21.81
N GLN A 142 3.01 4.01 22.83
CA GLN A 142 2.52 2.64 22.96
C GLN A 142 1.46 2.31 21.90
N THR A 143 0.55 3.23 21.60
CA THR A 143 -0.45 3.06 20.53
C THR A 143 0.17 3.11 19.14
N GLU A 144 1.17 3.98 18.90
CA GLU A 144 1.98 3.99 17.66
C GLU A 144 2.64 2.63 17.40
N VAL A 145 3.32 2.04 18.41
CA VAL A 145 3.97 0.73 18.29
C VAL A 145 2.95 -0.40 18.02
N VAL A 146 1.77 -0.34 18.63
CA VAL A 146 0.69 -1.30 18.39
C VAL A 146 0.10 -1.15 16.97
N ILE A 147 -0.13 0.08 16.51
CA ILE A 147 -0.58 0.37 15.14
C ILE A 147 0.44 -0.15 14.12
N GLU A 148 1.73 0.08 14.33
CA GLU A 148 2.79 -0.41 13.43
C GLU A 148 2.97 -1.94 13.52
N GLY A 149 2.57 -2.56 14.64
CA GLY A 149 2.37 -4.01 14.74
C GLY A 149 1.22 -4.52 13.86
N TYR A 150 0.08 -3.84 13.86
CA TYR A 150 -1.06 -4.21 13.02
C TYR A 150 -0.84 -3.96 11.53
N LYS A 151 -0.18 -2.86 11.13
CA LYS A 151 0.22 -2.63 9.73
C LYS A 151 1.07 -3.78 9.19
N ARG A 152 2.10 -4.21 9.92
CA ARG A 152 2.96 -5.33 9.51
C ARG A 152 2.18 -6.66 9.40
N LYS A 153 1.21 -6.92 10.29
CA LYS A 153 0.30 -8.06 10.17
C LYS A 153 -0.59 -7.98 8.92
N LEU A 154 -1.08 -6.79 8.58
CA LEU A 154 -1.90 -6.53 7.39
C LEU A 154 -1.12 -6.69 6.09
N GLU A 155 0.11 -6.17 5.99
CA GLU A 155 0.94 -6.38 4.80
C GLU A 155 1.38 -7.85 4.66
N ALA A 156 1.63 -8.56 5.77
CA ALA A 156 1.89 -10.00 5.75
C ALA A 156 0.66 -10.81 5.29
N SER A 157 -0.56 -10.44 5.69
CA SER A 157 -1.77 -11.13 5.22
C SER A 157 -2.08 -10.81 3.76
N LYS A 158 -1.91 -9.55 3.31
CA LYS A 158 -1.98 -9.17 1.89
C LYS A 158 -0.97 -9.94 1.02
N ALA A 159 0.26 -10.08 1.49
CA ALA A 159 1.29 -10.85 0.78
C ALA A 159 0.89 -12.34 0.66
N ARG A 160 0.38 -12.95 1.74
CA ARG A 160 -0.14 -14.32 1.73
C ARG A 160 -1.33 -14.47 0.77
N ILE A 161 -2.25 -13.52 0.75
CA ILE A 161 -3.41 -13.53 -0.16
C ILE A 161 -2.91 -13.55 -1.62
N LYS A 162 -1.99 -12.66 -2.02
CA LYS A 162 -1.43 -12.63 -3.38
C LYS A 162 -0.77 -13.95 -3.81
N VAL A 163 -0.08 -14.63 -2.89
CA VAL A 163 0.52 -15.95 -3.16
C VAL A 163 -0.56 -17.01 -3.38
N LEU A 164 -1.57 -17.07 -2.49
CA LEU A 164 -2.68 -18.02 -2.61
C LEU A 164 -3.53 -17.76 -3.87
N GLU A 165 -3.73 -16.49 -4.26
CA GLU A 165 -4.40 -16.10 -5.51
C GLU A 165 -3.61 -16.58 -6.74
N HIS A 166 -2.28 -16.47 -6.72
CA HIS A 166 -1.42 -16.98 -7.78
C HIS A 166 -1.47 -18.52 -7.87
N GLU A 167 -1.30 -19.22 -6.74
CA GLU A 167 -1.41 -20.68 -6.66
C GLU A 167 -2.78 -21.19 -7.15
N LEU A 168 -3.87 -20.51 -6.75
CA LEU A 168 -5.23 -20.81 -7.19
C LEU A 168 -5.43 -20.59 -8.70
N ASN A 169 -4.81 -19.58 -9.28
CA ASN A 169 -4.86 -19.35 -10.73
C ASN A 169 -4.01 -20.36 -11.52
N VAL A 170 -2.85 -20.78 -11.00
CA VAL A 170 -2.07 -21.89 -11.55
C VAL A 170 -2.86 -23.21 -11.49
N ALA A 171 -3.52 -23.49 -10.36
CA ALA A 171 -4.37 -24.67 -10.22
C ALA A 171 -5.55 -24.68 -11.21
N LYS A 172 -6.20 -23.53 -11.44
CA LYS A 172 -7.23 -23.38 -12.49
C LYS A 172 -6.68 -23.65 -13.89
N GLY A 173 -5.50 -23.11 -14.22
CA GLY A 173 -4.85 -23.36 -15.51
C GLY A 173 -4.52 -24.84 -15.73
N ASN A 174 -4.01 -25.52 -14.70
CA ASN A 174 -3.76 -26.95 -14.74
C ASN A 174 -5.07 -27.74 -14.98
N ILE A 175 -6.16 -27.41 -14.27
CA ILE A 175 -7.48 -28.03 -14.45
C ILE A 175 -8.01 -27.82 -15.87
N ALA A 176 -7.86 -26.62 -16.45
CA ALA A 176 -8.24 -26.36 -17.84
C ALA A 176 -7.49 -27.27 -18.81
N SER A 177 -6.16 -27.35 -18.70
CA SER A 177 -5.33 -28.21 -19.56
C SER A 177 -5.62 -29.72 -19.41
N LEU A 178 -6.12 -30.15 -18.25
CA LEU A 178 -6.56 -31.53 -18.01
C LEU A 178 -7.94 -31.79 -18.61
N ASN A 179 -8.84 -30.81 -18.59
CA ASN A 179 -10.14 -30.91 -19.26
C ASN A 179 -9.99 -30.92 -20.79
N GLU A 180 -9.05 -30.15 -21.35
CA GLU A 180 -8.72 -30.18 -22.79
C GLU A 180 -8.19 -31.57 -23.21
N LYS A 181 -7.25 -32.13 -22.44
CA LYS A 181 -6.75 -33.50 -22.65
C LYS A 181 -7.87 -34.53 -22.56
N ARG A 182 -8.69 -34.47 -21.51
CA ARG A 182 -9.85 -35.33 -21.37
C ARG A 182 -10.79 -35.24 -22.57
N SER A 183 -11.08 -34.03 -23.07
CA SER A 183 -11.94 -33.87 -24.26
C SER A 183 -11.32 -34.48 -25.52
N HIS A 184 -9.99 -34.48 -25.63
CA HIS A 184 -9.28 -35.17 -26.71
C HIS A 184 -9.33 -36.70 -26.54
N ASP A 185 -9.14 -37.19 -25.32
CA ASP A 185 -9.24 -38.63 -24.97
C ASP A 185 -10.67 -39.15 -25.21
N ASP A 186 -11.70 -38.39 -24.82
CA ASP A 186 -13.12 -38.69 -25.03
C ASP A 186 -13.43 -38.80 -26.56
N HIS A 187 -12.91 -37.88 -27.40
CA HIS A 187 -13.03 -37.98 -28.87
C HIS A 187 -12.21 -39.13 -29.49
N LEU A 188 -11.06 -39.48 -28.92
CA LEU A 188 -10.27 -40.64 -29.36
C LEU A 188 -11.02 -41.94 -29.05
N ILE A 189 -11.62 -42.05 -27.86
CA ILE A 189 -12.47 -43.18 -27.45
C ILE A 189 -13.70 -43.29 -28.38
N GLU A 190 -14.38 -42.18 -28.66
CA GLU A 190 -15.48 -42.13 -29.64
C GLU A 190 -15.04 -42.63 -31.02
N THR A 191 -13.89 -42.16 -31.52
CA THR A 191 -13.34 -42.56 -32.82
C THR A 191 -12.99 -44.06 -32.86
N LEU A 192 -12.42 -44.60 -31.80
CA LEU A 192 -12.09 -46.02 -31.68
C LEU A 192 -13.34 -46.90 -31.56
N ASN A 193 -14.33 -46.50 -30.76
CA ASN A 193 -15.61 -47.20 -30.63
C ASN A 193 -16.38 -47.24 -31.95
N ASN A 194 -16.40 -46.14 -32.71
CA ASN A 194 -17.02 -46.10 -34.04
C ASN A 194 -16.31 -47.04 -35.02
N ARG A 195 -14.97 -47.12 -34.99
CA ARG A 195 -14.22 -48.11 -35.80
C ARG A 195 -14.51 -49.55 -35.39
N LEU A 196 -14.56 -49.82 -34.08
CA LEU A 196 -14.85 -51.14 -33.50
C LEU A 196 -16.24 -51.62 -33.95
N LYS A 197 -17.26 -50.77 -33.82
CA LYS A 197 -18.63 -51.04 -34.28
C LYS A 197 -18.72 -51.31 -35.79
N ILE A 198 -17.96 -50.59 -36.62
CA ILE A 198 -17.87 -50.86 -38.07
C ILE A 198 -17.22 -52.22 -38.35
N THR A 199 -16.25 -52.66 -37.52
CA THR A 199 -15.66 -54.01 -37.67
C THR A 199 -16.57 -55.13 -37.16
N GLU A 200 -17.37 -54.90 -36.11
CA GLU A 200 -18.39 -55.82 -35.61
C GLU A 200 -19.49 -56.05 -36.65
N ILE A 201 -20.09 -54.98 -37.18
CA ILE A 201 -21.12 -55.09 -38.24
C ILE A 201 -20.58 -55.88 -39.44
N LYS A 202 -19.35 -55.59 -39.89
CA LYS A 202 -18.70 -56.35 -40.97
C LYS A 202 -18.40 -57.81 -40.59
N HIS A 203 -18.29 -58.15 -39.31
CA HIS A 203 -18.16 -59.54 -38.87
C HIS A 203 -19.52 -60.25 -38.90
N GLU A 204 -20.57 -59.62 -38.38
CA GLU A 204 -21.95 -60.13 -38.43
C GLU A 204 -22.44 -60.32 -39.88
N GLU A 205 -22.15 -59.37 -40.77
CA GLU A 205 -22.36 -59.49 -42.21
C GLU A 205 -21.71 -60.77 -42.75
N ARG A 206 -20.41 -60.98 -42.51
CA ARG A 206 -19.70 -62.18 -42.98
C ARG A 206 -20.24 -63.48 -42.40
N GLU A 207 -20.61 -63.51 -41.11
CA GLU A 207 -21.18 -64.69 -40.46
C GLU A 207 -22.55 -65.06 -41.05
N THR A 208 -23.44 -64.09 -41.26
CA THR A 208 -24.73 -64.35 -41.93
C THR A 208 -24.54 -64.79 -43.38
N ASP A 209 -23.59 -64.19 -44.09
CA ASP A 209 -23.25 -64.51 -45.48
C ASP A 209 -22.61 -65.91 -45.62
N MET A 210 -21.79 -66.33 -44.65
CA MET A 210 -21.25 -67.69 -44.55
C MET A 210 -22.33 -68.72 -44.18
N LYS A 211 -23.24 -68.39 -43.24
CA LYS A 211 -24.40 -69.24 -42.90
C LYS A 211 -25.32 -69.44 -44.11
N ASN A 212 -25.63 -68.38 -44.85
CA ASN A 212 -26.45 -68.45 -46.06
C ASN A 212 -25.82 -69.34 -47.13
N ARG A 213 -24.49 -69.30 -47.30
CA ARG A 213 -23.75 -70.22 -48.18
C ARG A 213 -23.80 -71.66 -47.68
N ALA A 214 -23.58 -71.90 -46.39
CA ALA A 214 -23.63 -73.23 -45.80
C ALA A 214 -25.01 -73.87 -45.99
N GLU A 215 -26.09 -73.16 -45.63
CA GLU A 215 -27.46 -73.64 -45.85
C GLU A 215 -27.78 -73.88 -47.34
N LYS A 216 -27.22 -73.08 -48.27
CA LYS A 216 -27.37 -73.36 -49.71
C LYS A 216 -26.67 -74.66 -50.08
N THR A 217 -25.43 -74.88 -49.65
CA THR A 217 -24.72 -76.14 -49.91
C THR A 217 -25.40 -77.35 -49.24
N GLU A 218 -26.06 -77.18 -48.10
CA GLU A 218 -26.84 -78.23 -47.45
C GLU A 218 -28.09 -78.61 -48.27
N ARG A 219 -28.81 -77.63 -48.80
CA ARG A 219 -29.94 -77.84 -49.75
C ARG A 219 -29.48 -78.56 -51.02
N GLU A 220 -28.31 -78.21 -51.54
CA GLU A 220 -27.72 -78.88 -52.71
C GLU A 220 -27.28 -80.33 -52.38
N CYS A 221 -26.63 -80.55 -51.24
CA CYS A 221 -26.26 -81.90 -50.77
C CYS A 221 -27.48 -82.80 -50.52
N THR A 222 -28.56 -82.26 -49.96
CA THR A 222 -29.79 -83.02 -49.70
C THR A 222 -30.55 -83.35 -50.99
N ASN A 223 -30.59 -82.45 -51.97
CA ASN A 223 -31.12 -82.74 -53.30
C ASN A 223 -30.32 -83.86 -54.00
N LEU A 224 -28.99 -83.72 -54.08
CA LEU A 224 -28.11 -84.74 -54.69
C LEU A 224 -28.22 -86.11 -54.01
N LYS A 225 -28.45 -86.14 -52.69
CA LYS A 225 -28.72 -87.37 -51.93
C LYS A 225 -30.05 -88.02 -52.33
N ASN A 226 -31.09 -87.23 -52.58
CA ASN A 226 -32.39 -87.73 -53.03
C ASN A 226 -32.30 -88.27 -54.46
N ASP A 227 -31.61 -87.57 -55.37
CA ASP A 227 -31.37 -88.01 -56.74
C ASP A 227 -30.56 -89.32 -56.78
N LEU A 228 -29.53 -89.43 -55.94
CA LEU A 228 -28.74 -90.66 -55.77
C LEU A 228 -29.62 -91.83 -55.29
N GLN A 229 -30.54 -91.60 -54.35
CA GLN A 229 -31.48 -92.64 -53.90
C GLN A 229 -32.47 -93.04 -55.02
N ALA A 230 -32.98 -92.09 -55.80
CA ALA A 230 -33.84 -92.37 -56.95
C ALA A 230 -33.10 -93.21 -58.01
N ALA A 231 -31.86 -92.86 -58.32
CA ALA A 231 -31.00 -93.62 -59.23
C ALA A 231 -30.69 -95.03 -58.70
N GLN A 232 -30.40 -95.18 -57.40
CA GLN A 232 -30.21 -96.50 -56.76
C GLN A 232 -31.47 -97.39 -56.88
N LEU A 233 -32.66 -96.83 -56.65
CA LEU A 233 -33.93 -97.55 -56.84
C LEU A 233 -34.17 -97.94 -58.31
N GLN A 234 -33.80 -97.08 -59.27
CA GLN A 234 -33.87 -97.42 -60.69
C GLN A 234 -32.88 -98.54 -61.07
N ILE A 235 -31.65 -98.49 -60.57
CA ILE A 235 -30.65 -99.56 -60.76
C ILE A 235 -31.16 -100.88 -60.16
N HIS A 236 -31.78 -100.88 -58.99
CA HIS A 236 -32.37 -102.09 -58.41
C HIS A 236 -33.52 -102.65 -59.28
N ARG A 237 -34.40 -101.79 -59.81
CA ARG A 237 -35.47 -102.21 -60.74
C ARG A 237 -34.90 -102.82 -62.02
N LEU A 238 -33.83 -102.24 -62.57
CA LEU A 238 -33.17 -102.75 -63.78
C LEU A 238 -32.44 -104.08 -63.52
N ARG A 239 -31.73 -104.21 -62.38
CA ARG A 239 -31.08 -105.47 -61.98
C ARG A 239 -32.09 -106.61 -61.85
N ARG A 240 -33.22 -106.39 -61.17
CA ARG A 240 -34.28 -107.40 -61.06
C ARG A 240 -34.82 -107.80 -62.44
N ARG A 241 -35.03 -106.84 -63.35
CA ARG A 241 -35.49 -107.13 -64.72
C ARG A 241 -34.45 -107.90 -65.55
N LEU A 242 -33.16 -107.66 -65.32
CA LEU A 242 -32.09 -108.44 -65.94
C LEU A 242 -32.12 -109.88 -65.42
N GLU A 243 -32.20 -110.08 -64.10
CA GLU A 243 -32.29 -111.39 -63.45
C GLU A 243 -33.57 -112.16 -63.87
N GLU A 244 -34.72 -111.49 -63.95
CA GLU A 244 -35.97 -112.02 -64.54
C GLU A 244 -35.77 -112.52 -65.98
N ARG A 245 -34.94 -111.80 -66.77
CA ARG A 245 -34.64 -112.11 -68.17
C ARG A 245 -33.55 -113.17 -68.35
N GLU A 246 -32.59 -113.24 -67.44
CA GLU A 246 -31.58 -114.31 -67.38
C GLU A 246 -32.27 -115.64 -67.06
N ILE A 247 -33.19 -115.65 -66.09
CA ILE A 247 -34.06 -116.79 -65.78
C ILE A 247 -34.96 -117.17 -66.97
N GLU A 248 -35.45 -116.20 -67.76
CA GLU A 248 -36.21 -116.46 -69.00
C GLU A 248 -35.33 -117.07 -70.10
N ILE A 249 -34.12 -116.56 -70.29
CA ILE A 249 -33.12 -117.09 -71.23
C ILE A 249 -32.71 -118.52 -70.86
N ASP A 250 -32.49 -118.81 -69.58
CA ASP A 250 -32.13 -120.16 -69.13
C ASP A 250 -33.30 -121.16 -69.28
N LYS A 251 -34.55 -120.72 -69.06
CA LYS A 251 -35.73 -121.54 -69.38
C LYS A 251 -35.83 -121.85 -70.88
N LEU A 252 -35.57 -120.86 -71.74
CA LEU A 252 -35.58 -121.03 -73.20
C LEU A 252 -34.39 -121.88 -73.70
N ARG A 253 -33.24 -121.82 -73.04
CA ARG A 253 -32.08 -122.71 -73.30
C ARG A 253 -32.36 -124.17 -72.92
N ASN A 254 -33.11 -124.38 -71.83
CA ASN A 254 -33.43 -125.71 -71.31
C ASN A 254 -34.72 -126.31 -71.90
N GLY A 255 -35.54 -125.50 -72.60
CA GLY A 255 -36.84 -125.89 -73.15
C GLY A 255 -36.88 -125.92 -74.68
N THR A 256 -36.55 -127.06 -75.27
CA THR A 256 -36.85 -127.45 -76.67
C THR A 256 -36.34 -126.51 -77.78
N ILE A 257 -35.15 -126.82 -78.31
CA ILE A 257 -34.70 -126.35 -79.63
C ILE A 257 -35.56 -127.01 -80.72
N PRO A 258 -36.17 -126.23 -81.63
CA PRO A 258 -35.94 -126.45 -83.06
C PRO A 258 -35.06 -125.35 -83.68
N ASN A 259 -34.32 -125.72 -84.71
CA ASN A 259 -33.27 -124.92 -85.33
C ASN A 259 -33.78 -124.10 -86.53
N ILE A 260 -32.86 -123.36 -87.18
CA ILE A 260 -32.78 -123.09 -88.63
C ILE A 260 -33.33 -121.76 -89.22
N TRP A 261 -32.47 -121.12 -90.02
CA TRP A 261 -32.59 -119.95 -90.95
C TRP A 261 -33.30 -118.67 -90.43
N GLU A 262 -32.68 -117.48 -90.32
CA GLU A 262 -31.92 -116.66 -91.31
C GLU A 262 -32.76 -116.21 -92.53
N ILE A 263 -33.03 -114.90 -92.68
CA ILE A 263 -33.02 -114.15 -93.97
C ILE A 263 -33.16 -112.62 -93.77
N LYS A 264 -32.61 -111.86 -94.72
CA LYS A 264 -32.36 -110.40 -94.75
C LYS A 264 -33.58 -109.55 -95.16
N SER A 265 -33.41 -108.21 -95.10
CA SER A 265 -34.09 -107.13 -95.88
C SER A 265 -35.18 -106.33 -95.13
N ARG A 266 -35.40 -105.01 -95.32
CA ARG A 266 -34.66 -103.93 -96.04
C ARG A 266 -35.19 -102.53 -95.57
N LYS A 267 -34.43 -101.45 -95.85
CA LYS A 267 -34.73 -100.02 -95.56
C LYS A 267 -36.12 -99.56 -96.03
N ILE A 268 -36.69 -98.49 -95.41
CA ILE A 268 -36.94 -97.16 -96.02
C ILE A 268 -37.63 -96.15 -95.05
N ALA A 269 -37.29 -94.85 -95.21
CA ALA A 269 -38.00 -93.60 -94.82
C ALA A 269 -38.26 -93.17 -93.34
N GLN A 270 -37.85 -91.92 -93.08
CA GLN A 270 -38.36 -90.89 -92.13
C GLN A 270 -39.50 -90.08 -92.84
N PRO A 271 -40.16 -89.00 -92.32
CA PRO A 271 -39.75 -88.05 -91.26
C PRO A 271 -40.86 -87.44 -90.36
N GLU A 272 -40.49 -86.38 -89.60
CA GLU A 272 -41.32 -85.25 -89.06
C GLU A 272 -42.40 -85.61 -88.00
N GLU A 273 -42.71 -84.83 -86.95
CA GLU A 273 -42.20 -83.57 -86.34
C GLU A 273 -42.31 -83.74 -84.79
N PHE A 274 -41.57 -83.06 -83.90
CA PHE A 274 -41.58 -81.61 -83.63
C PHE A 274 -40.27 -81.13 -82.97
N LEU A 275 -39.98 -79.84 -83.11
CA LEU A 275 -38.90 -79.12 -82.42
C LEU A 275 -39.38 -78.44 -81.12
N ASN A 276 -38.43 -77.76 -80.45
CA ASN A 276 -38.55 -76.86 -79.28
C ASN A 276 -38.48 -77.57 -77.90
N ASN A 277 -37.69 -77.10 -76.92
CA ASN A 277 -36.84 -75.90 -76.86
C ASN A 277 -35.38 -76.22 -76.50
N LEU A 278 -34.44 -75.51 -77.14
CA LEU A 278 -33.12 -75.28 -76.59
C LEU A 278 -33.13 -73.91 -75.91
N SER A 279 -32.76 -73.82 -74.64
CA SER A 279 -32.62 -72.55 -73.92
C SER A 279 -31.25 -72.50 -73.25
N HIS A 280 -30.33 -71.79 -73.91
CA HIS A 280 -29.21 -71.16 -73.23
C HIS A 280 -29.70 -69.94 -72.42
N ASP A 281 -28.77 -69.32 -71.71
CA ASP A 281 -28.94 -68.16 -70.83
C ASP A 281 -29.79 -68.46 -69.58
N SER A 282 -29.24 -68.40 -68.36
CA SER A 282 -28.19 -67.48 -67.91
C SER A 282 -27.08 -68.20 -67.12
N LEU A 283 -25.87 -68.27 -67.69
CA LEU A 283 -24.67 -68.41 -66.88
C LEU A 283 -24.39 -67.02 -66.27
N PRO A 284 -24.41 -66.83 -64.94
CA PRO A 284 -24.02 -65.57 -64.36
C PRO A 284 -22.53 -65.36 -64.62
N HIS A 285 -22.21 -64.37 -65.46
CA HIS A 285 -20.87 -63.78 -65.47
C HIS A 285 -20.64 -63.14 -64.09
N SER A 286 -20.12 -63.95 -63.16
CA SER A 286 -19.36 -63.43 -62.05
C SER A 286 -18.17 -62.70 -62.65
N VAL A 287 -18.31 -61.38 -62.77
CA VAL A 287 -17.20 -60.46 -62.98
C VAL A 287 -16.39 -60.49 -61.68
N ARG A 288 -15.60 -61.56 -61.52
CA ARG A 288 -14.24 -61.37 -61.08
C ARG A 288 -13.65 -60.39 -62.08
N SER A 289 -13.50 -59.13 -61.67
CA SER A 289 -12.50 -58.28 -62.30
C SER A 289 -11.17 -58.97 -62.07
N THR A 290 -10.72 -59.73 -63.07
CA THR A 290 -9.52 -60.56 -62.97
C THR A 290 -8.31 -59.66 -63.14
N CYS A 291 -7.97 -58.94 -62.08
CA CYS A 291 -6.74 -58.19 -61.92
C CYS A 291 -6.44 -57.26 -63.11
N GLU A 292 -6.89 -56.00 -63.05
CA GLU A 292 -6.02 -54.96 -63.61
C GLU A 292 -4.67 -55.10 -62.89
N PRO A 293 -3.55 -55.37 -63.59
CA PRO A 293 -2.24 -55.54 -62.94
C PRO A 293 -1.69 -54.25 -62.31
N ASN A 294 -2.51 -53.21 -62.28
CA ASN A 294 -2.15 -51.82 -62.05
C ASN A 294 -2.76 -51.26 -60.75
N GLU A 295 -3.92 -51.76 -60.27
CA GLU A 295 -4.56 -51.26 -59.04
C GLU A 295 -3.62 -51.34 -57.83
N TYR A 296 -2.97 -52.49 -57.63
CA TYR A 296 -1.99 -52.69 -56.55
C TYR A 296 -0.72 -51.85 -56.73
N VAL A 297 -0.35 -51.53 -57.97
CA VAL A 297 0.81 -50.69 -58.29
C VAL A 297 0.50 -49.22 -57.99
N ILE A 298 -0.68 -48.74 -58.40
CA ILE A 298 -1.19 -47.40 -58.10
C ILE A 298 -1.34 -47.21 -56.59
N LEU A 299 -1.90 -48.20 -55.88
CA LEU A 299 -2.05 -48.15 -54.42
C LEU A 299 -0.68 -48.16 -53.71
N ALA A 300 0.29 -48.93 -54.21
CA ALA A 300 1.66 -48.92 -53.68
C ALA A 300 2.36 -47.57 -53.92
N LEU A 301 2.25 -46.99 -55.13
CA LEU A 301 2.80 -45.68 -55.45
C LEU A 301 2.18 -44.55 -54.62
N ALA A 302 0.87 -44.59 -54.39
CA ALA A 302 0.18 -43.64 -53.51
C ALA A 302 0.63 -43.77 -52.04
N ALA A 303 0.82 -45.00 -51.55
CA ALA A 303 1.35 -45.26 -50.21
C ALA A 303 2.82 -44.83 -50.06
N GLU A 304 3.64 -45.01 -51.09
CA GLU A 304 5.04 -44.57 -51.16
C GLU A 304 5.13 -43.02 -51.13
N ALA A 305 4.28 -42.34 -51.89
CA ALA A 305 4.19 -40.88 -51.92
C ALA A 305 3.75 -40.29 -50.56
N GLU A 306 2.74 -40.88 -49.90
CA GLU A 306 2.32 -40.45 -48.57
C GLU A 306 3.40 -40.79 -47.50
N ARG A 307 4.14 -41.91 -47.65
CA ARG A 307 5.31 -42.21 -46.80
C ARG A 307 6.40 -41.14 -46.94
N GLU A 308 6.71 -40.68 -48.14
CA GLU A 308 7.62 -39.55 -48.35
C GLU A 308 7.09 -38.25 -47.74
N ARG A 309 5.80 -37.96 -47.90
CA ARG A 309 5.16 -36.77 -47.33
C ARG A 309 5.24 -36.76 -45.81
N LEU A 310 4.97 -37.90 -45.17
CA LEU A 310 5.08 -38.07 -43.72
C LEU A 310 6.54 -37.93 -43.25
N LEU A 311 7.52 -38.44 -43.99
CA LEU A 311 8.94 -38.21 -43.68
C LEU A 311 9.33 -36.73 -43.80
N LYS A 312 8.89 -36.03 -44.85
CA LYS A 312 9.09 -34.59 -45.04
C LYS A 312 8.46 -33.80 -43.88
N LEU A 313 7.25 -34.15 -43.47
CA LEU A 313 6.57 -33.58 -42.31
C LEU A 313 7.33 -33.84 -41.00
N ILE A 314 7.83 -35.06 -40.76
CA ILE A 314 8.64 -35.41 -39.58
C ILE A 314 9.92 -34.56 -39.53
N THR A 315 10.62 -34.36 -40.66
CA THR A 315 11.79 -33.47 -40.68
C THR A 315 11.45 -32.00 -40.40
N ILE A 316 10.30 -31.50 -40.87
CA ILE A 316 9.83 -30.14 -40.56
C ILE A 316 9.46 -30.00 -39.08
N LEU A 317 8.75 -30.99 -38.52
CA LEU A 317 8.36 -31.01 -37.11
C LEU A 317 9.56 -31.12 -36.18
N ASN A 318 10.54 -31.98 -36.47
CA ASN A 318 11.79 -32.05 -35.72
C ASN A 318 12.56 -30.72 -35.78
N ARG A 319 12.68 -30.10 -36.96
CA ARG A 319 13.35 -28.79 -37.10
C ARG A 319 12.60 -27.66 -36.36
N ARG A 320 11.27 -27.71 -36.28
CA ARG A 320 10.48 -26.80 -35.44
C ARG A 320 10.73 -27.08 -33.95
N LEU A 321 10.67 -28.33 -33.52
CA LEU A 321 10.93 -28.75 -32.13
C LEU A 321 12.33 -28.32 -31.64
N ASP A 322 13.35 -28.47 -32.50
CA ASP A 322 14.73 -28.06 -32.17
C ASP A 322 14.91 -26.53 -32.19
N LYS A 323 14.14 -25.79 -33.00
CA LYS A 323 14.07 -24.33 -32.89
C LYS A 323 13.43 -23.91 -31.56
N GLU A 324 12.27 -24.44 -31.21
CA GLU A 324 11.59 -24.13 -29.94
C GLU A 324 12.47 -24.46 -28.72
N ARG A 325 13.19 -25.60 -28.74
CA ARG A 325 14.20 -25.94 -27.73
C ARG A 325 15.27 -24.84 -27.59
N ASN A 326 15.92 -24.47 -28.69
CA ASN A 326 16.94 -23.42 -28.68
C ASN A 326 16.39 -22.07 -28.19
N ASP A 327 15.19 -21.69 -28.61
CA ASP A 327 14.55 -20.45 -28.18
C ASP A 327 14.21 -20.48 -26.67
N THR A 328 13.75 -21.63 -26.13
CA THR A 328 13.56 -21.79 -24.68
C THR A 328 14.86 -21.73 -23.89
N ASP A 329 15.97 -22.26 -24.41
CA ASP A 329 17.29 -22.15 -23.77
C ASP A 329 17.83 -20.72 -23.80
N ILE A 330 17.62 -19.98 -24.89
CA ILE A 330 17.97 -18.55 -24.99
C ILE A 330 17.16 -17.73 -23.97
N LEU A 331 15.85 -17.97 -23.86
CA LEU A 331 14.98 -17.31 -22.87
C LEU A 331 15.37 -17.69 -21.44
N SER A 332 15.68 -18.95 -21.16
CA SER A 332 16.13 -19.45 -19.86
C SER A 332 17.44 -18.78 -19.40
N ASN A 333 18.43 -18.69 -20.29
CA ASN A 333 19.68 -17.99 -20.02
C ASN A 333 19.48 -16.48 -19.84
N THR A 334 18.58 -15.86 -20.60
CA THR A 334 18.23 -14.43 -20.45
C THR A 334 17.57 -14.17 -19.09
N LEU A 335 16.58 -14.98 -18.70
CA LEU A 335 15.94 -14.93 -17.38
C LEU A 335 16.94 -15.09 -16.24
N ARG A 336 17.91 -16.01 -16.38
CA ARG A 336 19.00 -16.20 -15.42
C ARG A 336 19.89 -14.95 -15.31
N ASN A 337 20.18 -14.29 -16.44
CA ASN A 337 20.97 -13.05 -16.46
C ASN A 337 20.22 -11.88 -15.81
N GLU A 338 18.91 -11.71 -16.05
CA GLU A 338 18.11 -10.68 -15.38
C GLU A 338 17.95 -10.94 -13.87
N ARG A 339 17.76 -12.20 -13.44
CA ARG A 339 17.82 -12.56 -12.02
C ARG A 339 19.16 -12.21 -11.38
N ASN A 340 20.27 -12.47 -12.07
CA ASN A 340 21.61 -12.09 -11.63
C ASN A 340 21.83 -10.56 -11.58
N LYS A 341 21.16 -9.79 -12.43
CA LYS A 341 21.15 -8.31 -12.37
C LYS A 341 20.30 -7.81 -11.20
N SER A 342 19.09 -8.34 -11.01
CA SER A 342 18.20 -8.00 -9.88
C SER A 342 18.91 -8.19 -8.55
N ALA A 343 19.49 -9.37 -8.31
CA ALA A 343 20.22 -9.66 -7.08
C ALA A 343 21.39 -8.68 -6.81
N LYS A 344 22.08 -8.21 -7.87
CA LYS A 344 23.13 -7.17 -7.76
C LYS A 344 22.55 -5.78 -7.45
N LEU A 345 21.37 -5.44 -7.97
CA LEU A 345 20.69 -4.18 -7.69
C LEU A 345 20.09 -4.19 -6.28
N GLU A 346 19.43 -5.26 -5.85
CA GLU A 346 18.96 -5.47 -4.47
C GLU A 346 20.10 -5.36 -3.45
N LEU A 347 21.26 -5.94 -3.75
CA LEU A 347 22.45 -5.81 -2.90
C LEU A 347 22.98 -4.37 -2.85
N LYS A 348 22.93 -3.61 -3.95
CA LYS A 348 23.26 -2.18 -3.96
C LYS A 348 22.24 -1.36 -3.15
N ILE A 349 20.95 -1.63 -3.31
CA ILE A 349 19.87 -0.97 -2.56
C ILE A 349 20.09 -1.18 -1.06
N ARG A 350 20.27 -2.43 -0.61
CA ARG A 350 20.52 -2.71 0.82
C ARG A 350 21.78 -2.02 1.37
N LYS A 351 22.85 -1.92 0.58
CA LYS A 351 24.04 -1.13 0.96
C LYS A 351 23.71 0.35 1.15
N LEU A 352 23.08 0.97 0.15
CA LEU A 352 22.66 2.37 0.20
C LEU A 352 21.66 2.64 1.34
N GLU A 353 20.78 1.69 1.67
CA GLU A 353 19.91 1.75 2.84
C GLU A 353 20.70 1.72 4.15
N THR A 354 21.67 0.81 4.30
CA THR A 354 22.54 0.78 5.49
C THR A 354 23.42 2.03 5.62
N GLU A 355 23.91 2.58 4.51
CA GLU A 355 24.68 3.83 4.47
C GLU A 355 23.78 5.04 4.86
N ARG A 356 22.56 5.11 4.34
CA ARG A 356 21.55 6.12 4.71
C ARG A 356 21.17 6.06 6.19
N ILE A 357 21.16 4.86 6.79
CA ILE A 357 20.94 4.67 8.23
C ILE A 357 22.19 5.04 9.05
N GLY A 358 23.39 4.79 8.52
CA GLY A 358 24.67 5.13 9.18
C GLY A 358 24.92 6.63 9.31
N ILE A 359 24.54 7.42 8.30
CA ILE A 359 24.74 8.89 8.27
C ILE A 359 23.97 9.63 9.39
N VAL A 360 22.96 8.99 10.01
CA VAL A 360 22.16 9.58 11.11
C VAL A 360 22.92 9.65 12.45
N LYS A 361 24.18 9.18 12.53
CA LYS A 361 24.97 9.11 13.78
C LYS A 361 26.34 9.81 13.71
N ILE A 362 26.39 11.03 13.18
CA ILE A 362 27.54 11.94 13.37
C ILE A 362 27.02 13.27 13.90
N ASP A 363 27.56 13.71 15.04
CA ASP A 363 27.20 14.99 15.65
C ASP A 363 27.66 16.16 14.76
N THR A 364 26.74 17.06 14.42
CA THR A 364 27.09 18.37 13.85
C THR A 364 26.07 19.42 14.30
N GLY A 365 26.37 20.07 15.42
CA GLY A 365 25.54 21.11 16.02
C GLY A 365 25.55 22.44 15.27
N TYR A 366 25.01 22.48 14.04
CA TYR A 366 24.75 23.73 13.32
C TYR A 366 23.26 23.95 13.06
N ARG A 367 22.73 25.06 13.59
CA ARG A 367 21.29 25.41 13.54
C ARG A 367 20.89 25.99 12.17
N THR A 368 20.92 25.17 11.13
CA THR A 368 20.36 25.53 9.82
C THR A 368 18.84 25.44 9.87
N LYS A 369 18.14 26.57 9.68
CA LYS A 369 16.68 26.59 9.57
C LYS A 369 16.24 25.93 8.25
N LEU A 370 15.86 24.66 8.29
CA LEU A 370 15.23 24.02 7.13
C LEU A 370 13.91 24.76 6.82
N PRO A 371 13.66 25.20 5.57
CA PRO A 371 12.38 25.79 5.20
C PRO A 371 11.23 24.81 5.42
N LYS A 372 10.03 25.33 5.70
CA LYS A 372 8.80 24.53 5.65
C LYS A 372 8.51 24.16 4.19
N LEU A 373 9.11 23.07 3.70
CA LEU A 373 8.75 22.55 2.38
C LEU A 373 7.27 22.14 2.41
N SER A 374 6.55 22.54 1.37
CA SER A 374 5.10 22.65 1.39
C SER A 374 4.40 21.34 1.05
N LYS A 375 3.06 21.34 1.15
CA LYS A 375 2.13 20.32 0.62
C LYS A 375 2.19 20.14 -0.92
N ALA A 376 3.24 20.66 -1.58
CA ALA A 376 3.54 20.40 -2.97
C ALA A 376 4.30 19.08 -3.16
N ASN A 377 5.10 18.63 -2.17
CA ASN A 377 6.00 17.48 -2.37
C ASN A 377 5.24 16.15 -2.55
N ASP A 378 4.15 15.94 -1.80
CA ASP A 378 3.25 14.79 -2.02
C ASP A 378 2.64 14.80 -3.43
N LYS A 379 2.19 15.97 -3.89
CA LYS A 379 1.63 16.14 -5.24
C LYS A 379 2.68 15.93 -6.32
N GLN A 380 3.92 16.34 -6.08
CA GLN A 380 5.02 16.12 -7.03
C GLN A 380 5.33 14.62 -7.18
N MET A 381 5.33 13.86 -6.08
CA MET A 381 5.44 12.40 -6.13
C MET A 381 4.24 11.72 -6.82
N ASP A 382 3.01 12.17 -6.54
CA ASP A 382 1.79 11.64 -7.16
C ASP A 382 1.79 11.88 -8.70
N ILE A 383 2.27 13.06 -9.15
CA ILE A 383 2.45 13.38 -10.57
C ILE A 383 3.55 12.53 -11.21
N GLU A 384 4.72 12.36 -10.57
CA GLU A 384 5.80 11.47 -11.04
C GLU A 384 5.31 10.01 -11.14
N GLN A 385 4.58 9.52 -10.14
CA GLN A 385 4.03 8.17 -10.11
C GLN A 385 2.94 7.96 -11.16
N MET A 386 2.11 8.97 -11.42
CA MET A 386 1.13 8.95 -12.51
C MET A 386 1.80 8.97 -13.88
N ARG A 387 2.88 9.75 -14.05
CA ARG A 387 3.69 9.79 -15.28
C ARG A 387 4.33 8.43 -15.58
N LEU A 388 5.04 7.84 -14.61
CA LEU A 388 5.67 6.52 -14.78
C LEU A 388 4.65 5.42 -15.11
N LYS A 389 3.42 5.53 -14.57
CA LYS A 389 2.32 4.63 -14.93
C LYS A 389 1.79 4.87 -16.35
N MET A 390 1.78 6.11 -16.83
CA MET A 390 1.40 6.45 -18.21
C MET A 390 2.42 5.92 -19.21
N GLU A 391 3.71 6.12 -18.93
CA GLU A 391 4.85 5.62 -19.71
C GLU A 391 4.84 4.08 -19.83
N LEU A 392 4.60 3.37 -18.72
CA LEU A 392 4.40 1.91 -18.73
C LEU A 392 3.20 1.47 -19.60
N LEU A 393 2.07 2.18 -19.53
CA LEU A 393 0.89 1.85 -20.34
C LEU A 393 1.10 2.15 -21.82
N GLU A 394 1.92 3.14 -22.17
CA GLU A 394 2.33 3.43 -23.55
C GLU A 394 3.27 2.33 -24.09
N GLU A 395 4.23 1.85 -23.28
CA GLU A 395 5.06 0.68 -23.61
C GLU A 395 4.21 -0.60 -23.80
N GLU A 396 3.27 -0.89 -22.88
CA GLU A 396 2.35 -2.02 -23.01
C GLU A 396 1.50 -1.92 -24.28
N CYS A 397 0.98 -0.74 -24.61
CA CYS A 397 0.23 -0.51 -25.86
C CYS A 397 1.10 -0.72 -27.11
N LEU A 398 2.37 -0.30 -27.08
CA LEU A 398 3.30 -0.48 -28.19
C LEU A 398 3.67 -1.96 -28.40
N VAL A 399 3.90 -2.70 -27.31
CA VAL A 399 4.15 -4.15 -27.34
C VAL A 399 2.92 -4.91 -27.82
N LEU A 400 1.71 -4.57 -27.34
CA LEU A 400 0.47 -5.19 -27.81
C LEU A 400 0.21 -4.91 -29.30
N LYS A 401 0.52 -3.70 -29.78
CA LYS A 401 0.37 -3.34 -31.19
C LYS A 401 1.34 -4.09 -32.09
N THR A 402 2.63 -4.09 -31.77
CA THR A 402 3.62 -4.88 -32.53
C THR A 402 3.31 -6.38 -32.50
N ARG A 403 2.81 -6.91 -31.38
CA ARG A 403 2.37 -8.31 -31.30
C ARG A 403 1.16 -8.57 -32.19
N LEU A 404 0.17 -7.68 -32.23
CA LEU A 404 -0.97 -7.78 -33.14
C LEU A 404 -0.52 -7.77 -34.61
N ASP A 405 0.40 -6.86 -34.98
CA ASP A 405 0.93 -6.76 -36.33
C ASP A 405 1.66 -8.05 -36.75
N THR A 406 2.49 -8.64 -35.87
CA THR A 406 3.15 -9.94 -36.15
C THR A 406 2.14 -11.07 -36.37
N VAL A 407 1.11 -11.19 -35.53
CA VAL A 407 0.09 -12.25 -35.66
C VAL A 407 -0.77 -12.07 -36.91
N GLN A 408 -1.04 -10.83 -37.33
CA GLN A 408 -1.69 -10.55 -38.61
C GLN A 408 -0.82 -10.99 -39.80
N GLN A 409 0.50 -10.72 -39.76
CA GLN A 409 1.43 -11.13 -40.81
C GLN A 409 1.61 -12.65 -40.87
N GLU A 410 1.79 -13.32 -39.72
CA GLU A 410 1.84 -14.78 -39.60
C GLU A 410 0.59 -15.43 -40.23
N LYS A 411 -0.60 -14.96 -39.83
CA LYS A 411 -1.88 -15.45 -40.37
C LYS A 411 -2.05 -15.18 -41.86
N ALA A 412 -1.52 -14.08 -42.38
CA ALA A 412 -1.52 -13.78 -43.81
C ALA A 412 -0.58 -14.73 -44.59
N THR A 413 0.60 -15.04 -44.04
CA THR A 413 1.51 -16.02 -44.65
C THR A 413 0.95 -17.44 -44.62
N ASP A 414 0.33 -17.87 -43.52
CA ASP A 414 -0.35 -19.17 -43.45
C ASP A 414 -1.44 -19.27 -44.53
N LEU A 415 -2.32 -18.26 -44.63
CA LEU A 415 -3.40 -18.22 -45.61
C LEU A 415 -2.86 -18.26 -47.06
N ALA A 416 -1.71 -17.63 -47.33
CA ALA A 416 -1.04 -17.74 -48.62
C ALA A 416 -0.54 -19.18 -48.89
N THR A 417 0.09 -19.85 -47.92
CA THR A 417 0.53 -21.25 -48.09
C THR A 417 -0.63 -22.23 -48.26
N TYR A 418 -1.75 -22.04 -47.55
CA TYR A 418 -2.95 -22.87 -47.75
C TYR A 418 -3.56 -22.69 -49.13
N LYS A 419 -3.56 -21.47 -49.68
CA LYS A 419 -3.97 -21.22 -51.07
C LYS A 419 -3.04 -21.90 -52.08
N GLN A 420 -1.72 -21.81 -51.88
CA GLN A 420 -0.75 -22.47 -52.75
C GLN A 420 -0.95 -24.00 -52.75
N MET A 421 -1.03 -24.63 -51.57
CA MET A 421 -1.26 -26.09 -51.47
C MET A 421 -2.60 -26.53 -52.08
N LEU A 422 -3.65 -25.71 -51.98
CA LEU A 422 -4.93 -25.99 -52.63
C LEU A 422 -4.83 -25.94 -54.17
N GLU A 423 -4.05 -25.01 -54.71
CA GLU A 423 -3.85 -24.90 -56.16
C GLU A 423 -2.88 -25.97 -56.70
N GLU A 424 -1.85 -26.34 -55.94
CA GLU A 424 -0.99 -27.50 -56.23
C GLU A 424 -1.78 -28.82 -56.28
N VAL A 425 -2.71 -29.01 -55.33
CA VAL A 425 -3.61 -30.18 -55.35
C VAL A 425 -4.54 -30.15 -56.57
N ARG A 426 -5.10 -28.98 -56.93
CA ARG A 426 -5.91 -28.82 -58.16
C ARG A 426 -5.12 -29.14 -59.41
N GLN A 427 -3.88 -28.66 -59.51
CA GLN A 427 -2.96 -28.91 -60.60
C GLN A 427 -2.74 -30.43 -60.78
N ILE A 428 -2.42 -31.15 -59.70
CA ILE A 428 -2.23 -32.61 -59.72
C ILE A 428 -3.50 -33.35 -60.18
N PHE A 429 -4.69 -32.95 -59.73
CA PHE A 429 -5.95 -33.55 -60.19
C PHE A 429 -6.28 -33.20 -61.66
N HIS A 430 -5.77 -32.09 -62.20
CA HIS A 430 -5.90 -31.73 -63.62
C HIS A 430 -4.90 -32.47 -64.51
N GLU A 431 -3.72 -32.82 -63.99
CA GLU A 431 -2.65 -33.55 -64.69
C GLU A 431 -2.82 -35.08 -64.63
N ALA A 432 -3.74 -35.57 -63.80
CA ALA A 432 -4.06 -36.99 -63.63
C ALA A 432 -5.36 -37.45 -64.32
N CYS A 433 -5.97 -36.59 -65.15
CA CYS A 433 -7.18 -36.86 -65.95
C CYS A 433 -6.89 -36.75 -67.46
#